data_AF-A0A2V6T9Z1-F1
#
_entry.id   AF-A0A2V6T9Z1-F1
#
_cell.length_a   1.000
_cell.length_b   1.000
_cell.length_c   1.000
_cell.angle_alpha   90.00
_cell.angle_beta   90.00
_cell.angle_gamma   90.00
#
_symmetry.space_group_name_H-M   'P 1'
#
loop_
_entity.id
_entity.type
_entity.pdbx_description
1 polymer ?
#
loop_
_entity_poly.entity_id
_entity_poly.type
_entity_poly.pdbx_seq_one_letter_code
_entity_poly.pdbx_strand_id
1 'polypeptide(L)' 'MSKALDLITRVRGVRGAMLVSAEDGLVVAEQLMEGIKGGAVAALAASLAGRLRRAMEAAGTGTSVF' A
#
# COMPACT_ATOMS: atom_id res chain seq x y z
N MET A 1 -10.11 -3.26 -11.96
CA MET A 1 -9.32 -3.12 -10.71
C MET A 1 -9.49 -4.30 -9.74
N SER A 2 -10.69 -4.91 -9.59
CA SER A 2 -10.92 -5.96 -8.58
C SER A 2 -10.17 -7.29 -8.82
N LYS A 3 -9.95 -7.68 -10.09
CA LYS A 3 -9.33 -8.98 -10.42
C LYS A 3 -7.90 -9.13 -9.90
N ALA A 4 -7.12 -8.05 -9.84
CA ALA A 4 -5.75 -8.09 -9.34
C ALA A 4 -5.70 -8.29 -7.82
N LEU A 5 -6.54 -7.56 -7.07
CA LEU A 5 -6.67 -7.72 -5.62
C LEU A 5 -7.16 -9.12 -5.25
N ASP A 6 -8.11 -9.66 -6.01
CA ASP A 6 -8.65 -11.01 -5.81
C ASP A 6 -7.61 -12.12 -6.07
N LEU A 7 -6.65 -11.89 -6.98
CA LEU A 7 -5.55 -12.83 -7.18
C LEU A 7 -4.55 -12.80 -6.00
N ILE A 8 -4.27 -11.62 -5.45
CA ILE A 8 -3.34 -11.45 -4.34
C ILE A 8 -3.91 -12.04 -3.05
N THR A 9 -5.20 -11.86 -2.79
CA THR A 9 -5.85 -12.41 -1.58
C THR A 9 -5.97 -13.94 -1.58
N ARG A 10 -5.80 -14.60 -2.73
CA ARG A 10 -5.75 -16.07 -2.83
C ARG A 10 -4.40 -16.69 -2.42
N VAL A 11 -3.37 -15.87 -2.21
CA VAL A 11 -2.06 -16.37 -1.76
C VAL A 11 -2.15 -16.77 -0.29
N ARG A 12 -1.70 -17.99 0.04
CA ARG A 12 -1.74 -18.51 1.41
C ARG A 12 -1.00 -17.55 2.35
N GLY A 13 -1.69 -17.10 3.41
CA GLY A 13 -1.14 -16.19 4.43
C GLY A 13 -1.43 -14.71 4.17
N VAL A 14 -1.94 -14.34 2.99
CA VAL A 14 -2.40 -12.98 2.73
C VAL A 14 -3.77 -12.76 3.37
N ARG A 15 -3.86 -11.75 4.24
CA ARG A 15 -5.11 -11.40 4.94
C ARG A 15 -5.92 -10.29 4.27
N GLY A 16 -5.43 -9.78 3.17
CA GLY A 16 -6.06 -8.69 2.43
C GLY A 16 -5.06 -8.04 1.49
N ALA A 17 -5.58 -7.30 0.52
CA ALA A 17 -4.81 -6.50 -0.41
C ALA A 17 -5.45 -5.12 -0.54
N MET A 18 -4.63 -4.09 -0.74
CA MET A 18 -5.13 -2.75 -0.98
C MET A 18 -4.20 -1.96 -1.91
N LEU A 19 -4.80 -1.06 -2.67
CA LEU A 19 -4.15 -0.05 -3.50
C LEU A 19 -4.43 1.31 -2.87
N VAL A 20 -3.36 2.05 -2.58
CA VAL A 20 -3.41 3.32 -1.85
C VAL A 20 -2.69 4.39 -2.65
N SER A 21 -3.26 5.61 -2.73
CA SER A 21 -2.57 6.78 -3.26
C SER A 21 -1.37 7.10 -2.37
N ALA A 22 -0.16 7.05 -2.94
CA ALA A 22 1.06 7.35 -2.20
C ALA A 22 1.11 8.82 -1.75
N GLU A 23 0.46 9.72 -2.48
CA GLU A 23 0.45 11.15 -2.19
C GLU A 23 -0.60 11.51 -1.13
N ASP A 24 -1.82 10.99 -1.28
CA ASP A 24 -2.96 11.41 -0.45
C ASP A 24 -3.26 10.44 0.70
N GLY A 25 -2.70 9.23 0.67
CA GLY A 25 -3.04 8.16 1.62
C GLY A 25 -4.47 7.62 1.48
N LEU A 26 -5.13 7.92 0.37
CA LEU A 26 -6.49 7.48 0.09
C LEU A 26 -6.52 6.06 -0.48
N VAL A 27 -7.48 5.26 -0.02
CA VAL A 27 -7.72 3.91 -0.55
C VAL A 27 -8.38 4.03 -1.93
N VAL A 28 -7.69 3.54 -2.96
CA VAL A 28 -8.20 3.50 -4.34
C VAL A 28 -8.99 2.20 -4.58
N ALA A 29 -8.53 1.10 -4.00
CA ALA A 29 -9.23 -0.17 -4.00
C ALA A 29 -8.75 -1.05 -2.85
N GLU A 30 -9.62 -1.82 -2.23
CA GLU A 30 -9.24 -2.75 -1.15
C GLU A 30 -10.08 -4.02 -1.16
N GLN A 31 -9.48 -5.09 -0.65
CA GLN A 31 -10.15 -6.34 -0.31
C GLN A 31 -9.49 -6.85 0.97
N LEU A 32 -10.14 -6.57 2.10
CA LEU A 32 -9.61 -6.86 3.44
C LEU A 32 -10.47 -7.90 4.13
N MET A 33 -9.83 -8.81 4.86
CA MET A 33 -10.56 -9.69 5.78
C MET A 33 -11.09 -8.90 6.98
N GLU A 34 -12.12 -9.44 7.61
CA GLU A 34 -12.74 -8.87 8.80
C GLU A 34 -11.73 -8.57 9.91
N GLY A 35 -11.95 -7.44 10.60
CA GLY A 35 -11.10 -6.97 11.70
C GLY A 35 -9.89 -6.12 11.30
N ILE A 36 -9.63 -5.92 10.00
CA ILE A 36 -8.57 -5.01 9.54
C ILE A 36 -9.09 -3.57 9.43
N LYS A 37 -8.40 -2.63 10.08
CA LYS A 37 -8.70 -1.19 10.00
C LYS A 37 -8.09 -0.59 8.72
N GLY A 38 -8.76 -0.76 7.58
CA GLY A 38 -8.27 -0.35 6.25
C GLY A 38 -7.70 1.07 6.20
N GLY A 39 -8.45 2.06 6.69
CA GLY A 39 -7.99 3.46 6.70
C GLY A 39 -6.70 3.71 7.49
N ALA A 40 -6.52 3.03 8.63
CA ALA A 40 -5.29 3.15 9.41
C ALA A 40 -4.09 2.52 8.69
N VAL A 41 -4.30 1.38 8.02
CA VAL A 41 -3.27 0.72 7.21
C VAL A 41 -2.89 1.58 6.01
N ALA A 42 -3.86 2.20 5.34
CA ALA A 42 -3.63 3.09 4.21
C ALA A 42 -2.79 4.32 4.61
N ALA A 43 -3.16 5.00 5.70
CA ALA A 43 -2.41 6.14 6.21
C ALA A 43 -0.98 5.77 6.61
N LEU A 44 -0.79 4.58 7.21
CA LEU A 44 0.53 4.05 7.54
C LEU A 44 1.35 3.78 6.28
N ALA A 45 0.76 3.12 5.27
CA ALA A 45 1.43 2.79 4.02
C ALA A 45 1.92 4.05 3.30
N ALA A 46 1.06 5.08 3.15
CA ALA A 46 1.45 6.34 2.53
C ALA A 46 2.52 7.08 3.33
N SER A 47 2.42 7.09 4.67
CA SER A 47 3.44 7.67 5.54
C SER A 47 4.81 6.99 5.37
N LEU A 48 4.84 5.67 5.23
CA LEU A 48 6.06 4.89 5.00
C LEU A 48 6.63 5.14 3.61
N ALA A 49 5.79 5.08 2.57
CA ALA A 49 6.19 5.36 1.19
C ALA A 49 6.83 6.75 1.06
N GLY A 50 6.19 7.78 1.63
CA GLY A 50 6.72 9.14 1.61
C GLY A 50 8.05 9.31 2.35
N ARG A 51 8.26 8.60 3.48
CA ARG A 51 9.55 8.62 4.20
C ARG A 51 10.64 7.87 3.44
N LEU A 52 10.31 6.70 2.89
CA LEU A 52 11.23 5.90 2.10
C LEU A 52 11.68 6.63 0.85
N ARG A 53 10.75 7.31 0.15
CA ARG A 53 11.09 8.15 -1.02
C ARG A 53 12.17 9.17 -0.67
N ARG A 54 11.97 9.95 0.40
CA ARG A 54 12.97 10.93 0.87
C ARG A 54 14.31 10.29 1.26
N ALA A 55 14.27 9.13 1.92
CA ALA A 55 15.48 8.42 2.30
C ALA A 55 16.26 7.91 1.08
N MET A 56 15.57 7.40 0.07
CA MET A 56 16.17 6.93 -1.18
C MET A 56 16.73 8.07 -2.04
N GLU A 57 16.03 9.21 -2.10
CA GLU A 57 16.54 10.43 -2.70
C GLU A 57 17.85 10.87 -2.02
N ALA A 58 17.88 10.89 -0.69
CA ALA A 58 19.09 11.22 0.07
C ALA A 58 20.23 10.21 -0.10
N ALA A 59 19.91 8.92 -0.28
CA ALA A 59 20.88 7.86 -0.53
C ALA A 59 21.40 7.85 -1.98
N GLY A 60 20.88 8.70 -2.87
CA GLY A 60 21.28 8.76 -4.28
C GLY A 60 20.86 7.54 -5.10
N THR A 61 19.91 6.73 -4.61
CA THR A 61 19.42 5.53 -5.32
C THR A 61 18.35 5.86 -6.36
N GLY A 62 18.05 7.15 -6.58
CA GLY A 62 17.00 7.65 -7.44
C GLY A 62 15.61 7.60 -6.79
N THR A 63 14.63 8.26 -7.41
CA THR A 63 13.22 8.18 -7.02
C THR A 63 12.73 6.75 -7.26
N SER A 64 12.44 6.00 -6.18
CA SER A 64 11.85 4.67 -6.38
C SER A 64 10.47 4.80 -7.02
N VAL A 65 10.18 3.94 -7.99
CA VAL A 65 8.92 3.86 -8.73
C VAL A 65 7.83 3.04 -8.02
N PHE A 66 7.84 2.99 -6.68
CA PHE A 66 6.81 2.29 -5.90
C PHE A 66 5.54 3.13 -5.74
#